data_AF-A0A811RLU7-F1
#
_entry.id   AF-A0A811RLU7-F1
#
_cell.length_a   1.000
_cell.length_b   1.000
_cell.length_c   1.000
_cell.angle_alpha   90.00
_cell.angle_beta   90.00
_cell.angle_gamma   90.00
#
_symmetry.space_group_name_H-M   'P 1'
#
loop_
_entity.id
_entity.type
_entity.pdbx_description
1 polymer ?
#
loop_
_entity_poly.entity_id
_entity_poly.type
_entity_poly.pdbx_seq_one_letter_code
_entity_poly.pdbx_strand_id
1 'polypeptide(L)'
;MTPATAVAVASETPAPAPVIAASAASSTTTASGTAAAGVEVATESGNGGGGAERRSRFRRICVYCGSAKGKKPSYQDAAIELGNQLVERGIDLVYGGGSIGLMGSVSHAVHAGGRHVMGIIPKSLMPREVTGEPVGEVRAVSGMHERKAEMARFADAFVALPGGYGTLEELLEIITWAQLGIHKKPVGLLNVDGFYDPLLSFIDLAVNEGFITEAARRIIISAPTAKELVMKLEDYVPEYDIGLVWEEQKPNSLVPELESGITSS
;
A
#
# COMPACT_ATOMS: atom_id res chain seq x y z
N MET A 1 -56.94 -25.75 -27.13
CA MET A 1 -55.75 -25.08 -26.56
C MET A 1 -55.39 -25.79 -25.26
N THR A 2 -54.48 -26.74 -25.33
CA THR A 2 -53.91 -27.50 -24.21
C THR A 2 -52.74 -26.71 -23.62
N PRO A 3 -52.55 -26.68 -22.29
CA PRO A 3 -51.44 -25.96 -21.69
C PRO A 3 -50.14 -26.78 -21.75
N ALA A 4 -49.03 -26.10 -22.02
CA ALA A 4 -47.69 -26.65 -22.06
C ALA A 4 -47.16 -26.89 -20.64
N THR A 5 -46.69 -28.11 -20.39
CA THR A 5 -46.02 -28.53 -19.16
C THR A 5 -44.59 -27.98 -19.14
N ALA A 6 -44.25 -27.22 -18.08
CA ALA A 6 -42.90 -26.75 -17.82
C ALA A 6 -42.03 -27.91 -17.28
N VAL A 7 -40.86 -28.12 -17.90
CA VAL A 7 -39.84 -29.05 -17.44
C VAL A 7 -38.88 -28.29 -16.53
N ALA A 8 -38.80 -28.71 -15.27
CA ALA A 8 -37.85 -28.21 -14.29
C ALA A 8 -36.46 -28.81 -14.55
N VAL A 9 -35.44 -27.96 -14.70
CA VAL A 9 -34.03 -28.36 -14.75
C VAL A 9 -33.50 -28.36 -13.31
N ALA A 10 -33.13 -29.53 -12.81
CA ALA A 10 -32.50 -29.70 -11.50
C ALA A 10 -31.05 -29.16 -11.54
N SER A 11 -30.72 -28.27 -10.61
CA SER A 11 -29.37 -27.78 -10.37
C SER A 11 -28.61 -28.77 -9.49
N GLU A 12 -27.58 -29.43 -10.05
CA GLU A 12 -26.65 -30.24 -9.26
C GLU A 12 -25.63 -29.32 -8.55
N THR A 13 -25.63 -29.35 -7.22
CA THR A 13 -24.60 -28.74 -6.39
C THR A 13 -23.37 -29.64 -6.31
N PRO A 14 -22.13 -29.13 -6.52
CA PRO A 14 -20.93 -29.95 -6.41
C PRO A 14 -20.60 -30.30 -4.94
N ALA A 15 -20.09 -31.51 -4.74
CA ALA A 15 -19.69 -32.07 -3.44
C ALA A 15 -18.44 -31.37 -2.85
N PRO A 16 -18.32 -31.29 -1.50
CA PRO A 16 -17.17 -30.66 -0.86
C PRO A 16 -15.90 -31.53 -0.92
N ALA A 17 -14.75 -30.87 -1.10
CA ALA A 17 -13.42 -31.47 -1.09
C ALA A 17 -12.99 -31.95 0.32
N PRO A 18 -12.12 -32.97 0.43
CA PRO A 18 -11.79 -33.60 1.71
C PRO A 18 -10.86 -32.72 2.57
N VAL A 19 -11.17 -32.70 3.86
CA VAL A 19 -10.42 -32.02 4.92
C VAL A 19 -9.24 -32.92 5.32
N ILE A 20 -8.01 -32.42 5.19
CA ILE A 20 -6.80 -33.11 5.65
C ILE A 20 -6.59 -32.78 7.14
N ALA A 21 -6.71 -33.80 7.98
CA ALA A 21 -6.42 -33.71 9.41
C ALA A 21 -4.91 -33.75 9.66
N ALA A 22 -4.35 -32.69 10.24
CA ALA A 22 -3.01 -32.70 10.80
C ALA A 22 -3.07 -33.12 12.28
N SER A 23 -2.41 -34.24 12.58
CA SER A 23 -2.27 -34.85 13.90
C SER A 23 -1.49 -33.97 14.86
N ALA A 24 -2.03 -33.81 16.07
CA ALA A 24 -1.34 -33.24 17.22
C ALA A 24 -0.46 -34.30 17.89
N ALA A 25 0.81 -33.96 18.15
CA ALA A 25 1.65 -34.68 19.08
C ALA A 25 2.05 -33.72 20.21
N SER A 26 1.58 -34.01 21.42
CA SER A 26 2.02 -33.37 22.66
C SER A 26 3.29 -34.03 23.18
N SER A 27 4.22 -33.24 23.71
CA SER A 27 5.10 -33.69 24.78
C SER A 27 5.23 -32.60 25.84
N THR A 28 4.59 -32.86 26.98
CA THR A 28 4.81 -32.21 28.26
C THR A 28 6.10 -32.72 28.88
N THR A 29 6.95 -31.84 29.40
CA THR A 29 7.81 -32.14 30.55
C THR A 29 7.95 -30.91 31.44
N THR A 30 7.97 -31.19 32.73
CA THR A 30 7.67 -30.39 33.91
C THR A 30 8.81 -29.51 34.43
N ALA A 31 8.41 -28.56 35.28
CA ALA A 31 9.18 -27.53 35.99
C ALA A 31 10.25 -28.04 36.98
N SER A 32 11.21 -27.17 37.33
CA SER A 32 11.43 -26.70 38.71
C SER A 32 12.57 -25.67 38.76
N GLY A 33 12.40 -24.63 39.59
CA GLY A 33 13.44 -23.66 39.92
C GLY A 33 14.15 -24.00 41.24
N THR A 34 15.29 -23.37 41.47
CA THR A 34 15.85 -23.05 42.79
C THR A 34 16.81 -21.85 42.68
N ALA A 35 16.90 -21.09 43.76
CA ALA A 35 17.46 -19.76 43.85
C ALA A 35 18.86 -19.72 44.51
N ALA A 36 19.50 -18.56 44.32
CA ALA A 36 20.45 -17.86 45.18
C ALA A 36 21.95 -18.27 45.19
N ALA A 37 22.79 -17.34 44.73
CA ALA A 37 23.88 -16.76 45.53
C ALA A 37 24.36 -15.47 44.85
N GLY A 38 24.36 -14.37 45.61
CA GLY A 38 24.77 -13.05 45.16
C GLY A 38 26.28 -12.87 45.12
N VAL A 39 26.73 -12.04 44.19
CA VAL A 39 28.02 -11.35 44.24
C VAL A 39 27.74 -9.89 43.93
N GLU A 40 27.98 -9.02 44.91
CA GLU A 40 27.96 -7.57 44.75
C GLU A 40 29.16 -7.13 43.91
N VAL A 41 28.92 -6.34 42.86
CA VAL A 41 29.95 -5.49 42.24
C VAL A 41 29.32 -4.17 41.78
N ALA A 42 29.86 -3.10 42.37
CA ALA A 42 29.95 -1.70 41.92
C ALA A 42 28.75 -1.08 41.16
N THR A 43 28.13 -0.11 41.82
CA THR A 43 27.32 0.94 41.18
C THR A 43 28.21 1.86 40.34
N GLU A 44 28.43 1.51 39.08
CA GLU A 44 28.83 2.48 38.07
C GLU A 44 27.59 3.28 37.62
N SER A 45 27.68 4.60 37.79
CA SER A 45 26.70 5.56 37.32
C SER A 45 26.72 5.59 35.80
N GLY A 46 25.97 4.67 35.18
CA GLY A 46 25.73 4.61 33.75
C GLY A 46 24.93 5.82 33.30
N ASN A 47 25.63 6.74 32.63
CA ASN A 47 25.10 7.83 31.83
C ASN A 47 23.87 7.37 31.05
N GLY A 48 22.69 7.85 31.44
CA GLY A 48 21.43 7.67 30.72
C GLY A 48 21.52 8.36 29.37
N GLY A 49 22.08 7.66 28.38
CA GLY A 49 21.97 8.01 26.98
C GLY A 49 20.51 7.87 26.59
N GLY A 50 19.76 8.97 26.70
CA GLY A 50 18.41 9.08 26.19
C GLY A 50 18.42 8.58 24.75
N GLY A 51 17.62 7.55 24.48
CA GLY A 51 17.32 7.12 23.13
C GLY A 51 16.64 8.27 22.42
N ALA A 52 17.43 9.11 21.76
CA ALA A 52 16.89 10.08 20.82
C ALA A 52 16.22 9.25 19.72
N GLU A 53 14.89 9.17 19.77
CA GLU A 53 14.10 8.57 18.70
C GLU A 53 14.59 9.17 17.39
N ARG A 54 15.12 8.32 16.52
CA ARG A 54 15.55 8.73 15.19
C ARG A 54 14.31 9.31 14.49
N ARG A 55 14.28 10.64 14.33
CA ARG A 55 13.24 11.33 13.58
C ARG A 55 13.14 10.70 12.19
N SER A 56 11.93 10.34 11.77
CA SER A 56 11.68 9.77 10.44
C SER A 56 12.24 10.64 9.32
N ARG A 57 12.74 10.02 8.25
CA ARG A 57 13.14 10.74 7.03
C ARG A 57 11.95 11.19 6.18
N PHE A 58 10.76 10.67 6.47
CA PHE A 58 9.53 11.00 5.78
C PHE A 58 8.80 12.14 6.48
N ARG A 59 8.35 13.12 5.72
CA ARG A 59 7.38 14.11 6.20
C ARG A 59 5.96 13.60 6.00
N ARG A 60 5.70 12.96 4.86
CA ARG A 60 4.38 12.44 4.50
C ARG A 60 4.44 11.07 3.86
N ILE A 61 3.53 10.19 4.26
CA ILE A 61 3.30 8.91 3.59
C ILE A 61 1.93 8.94 2.92
N CYS A 62 1.89 8.55 1.64
CA CYS A 62 0.65 8.36 0.92
C CYS A 62 0.12 6.95 1.13
N VAL A 63 -1.13 6.83 1.59
CA VAL A 63 -1.78 5.54 1.84
C VAL A 63 -2.90 5.30 0.83
N TYR A 64 -2.76 4.24 0.05
CA TYR A 64 -3.80 3.67 -0.79
C TYR A 64 -4.50 2.54 -0.01
N CYS A 65 -5.83 2.57 0.08
CA CYS A 65 -6.56 1.57 0.85
C CYS A 65 -8.03 1.50 0.45
N GLY A 66 -8.72 0.42 0.85
CA GLY A 66 -10.12 0.23 0.53
C GLY A 66 -11.05 1.27 1.18
N SER A 67 -12.01 1.77 0.41
CA SER A 67 -13.18 2.50 0.92
C SER A 67 -14.15 1.59 1.70
N ALA A 68 -14.01 0.26 1.55
CA ALA A 68 -14.65 -0.74 2.38
C ALA A 68 -13.73 -1.18 3.53
N LYS A 69 -14.31 -1.66 4.65
CA LYS A 69 -13.55 -2.20 5.79
C LYS A 69 -12.97 -3.60 5.54
N GLY A 70 -13.44 -4.29 4.50
CA GLY A 70 -13.21 -5.71 4.30
C GLY A 70 -14.03 -6.58 5.26
N LYS A 71 -13.81 -7.90 5.21
CA LYS A 71 -14.58 -8.89 5.99
C LYS A 71 -13.90 -9.29 7.31
N LYS A 72 -12.58 -9.10 7.42
CA LYS A 72 -11.82 -9.45 8.62
C LYS A 72 -11.53 -8.19 9.45
N PRO A 73 -11.69 -8.23 10.78
CA PRO A 73 -11.34 -7.10 11.65
C PRO A 73 -9.86 -6.68 11.54
N SER A 74 -8.97 -7.66 11.29
CA SER A 74 -7.53 -7.46 11.13
C SER A 74 -7.15 -6.37 10.12
N TYR A 75 -7.94 -6.17 9.06
CA TYR A 75 -7.70 -5.10 8.09
C TYR A 75 -7.92 -3.71 8.67
N GLN A 76 -8.96 -3.55 9.50
CA GLN A 76 -9.23 -2.30 10.18
C GLN A 76 -8.20 -2.05 11.28
N ASP A 77 -7.85 -3.09 12.04
CA ASP A 77 -6.83 -3.01 13.09
C ASP A 77 -5.47 -2.59 12.50
N ALA A 78 -5.07 -3.18 11.36
CA ALA A 78 -3.85 -2.81 10.66
C ALA A 78 -3.86 -1.37 10.12
N ALA A 79 -5.03 -0.86 9.68
CA ALA A 79 -5.15 0.53 9.25
C ALA A 79 -4.95 1.51 10.43
N ILE A 80 -5.47 1.18 11.61
CA ILE A 80 -5.29 1.94 12.83
C ILE A 80 -3.83 1.84 13.31
N GLU A 81 -3.25 0.63 13.30
CA GLU A 81 -1.84 0.41 13.66
C GLU A 81 -0.91 1.22 12.76
N LEU A 82 -1.15 1.24 11.45
CA LEU A 82 -0.41 2.08 10.51
C LEU A 82 -0.51 3.55 10.88
N GLY A 83 -1.72 4.06 11.15
CA GLY A 83 -1.91 5.43 11.59
C GLY A 83 -1.12 5.76 12.86
N ASN A 84 -1.13 4.87 13.85
CA ASN A 84 -0.35 5.02 15.08
C ASN A 84 1.16 5.02 14.81
N GLN A 85 1.65 4.17 13.91
CA GLN A 85 3.07 4.16 13.52
C GLN A 85 3.51 5.46 12.82
N LEU A 86 2.63 6.07 12.03
CA LEU A 86 2.88 7.40 11.46
C LEU A 86 2.95 8.48 12.55
N VAL A 87 2.01 8.46 13.49
CA VAL A 87 1.96 9.39 14.63
C VAL A 87 3.21 9.32 15.47
N GLU A 88 3.59 8.12 15.90
CA GLU A 88 4.79 7.84 16.72
C GLU A 88 6.05 8.40 16.06
N ARG A 89 6.12 8.39 14.73
CA ARG A 89 7.28 8.88 13.96
C ARG A 89 7.19 10.34 13.52
N GLY A 90 6.12 11.04 13.89
CA GLY A 90 5.89 12.42 13.47
C GLY A 90 5.65 12.58 11.96
N ILE A 91 5.07 11.57 11.32
CA ILE A 91 4.77 11.53 9.89
C ILE A 91 3.32 11.94 9.64
N ASP A 92 3.09 12.75 8.61
CA ASP A 92 1.76 13.16 8.17
C ASP A 92 1.18 12.20 7.12
N LEU A 93 -0.15 12.21 6.96
CA LEU A 93 -0.87 11.36 6.01
C LEU A 93 -1.28 12.13 4.76
N VAL A 94 -1.03 11.53 3.60
CA VAL A 94 -1.70 11.86 2.33
C VAL A 94 -2.56 10.66 1.93
N TYR A 95 -3.79 10.87 1.49
CA TYR A 95 -4.66 9.76 1.07
C TYR A 95 -5.78 10.24 0.13
N GLY A 96 -6.64 9.31 -0.28
CA GLY A 96 -7.71 9.57 -1.25
C GLY A 96 -8.91 10.39 -0.75
N GLY A 97 -8.94 10.83 0.51
CA GLY A 97 -9.94 11.78 1.03
C GLY A 97 -11.28 11.22 1.49
N GLY A 98 -11.52 9.92 1.41
CA GLY A 98 -12.78 9.28 1.84
C GLY A 98 -12.87 9.05 3.36
N SER A 99 -14.05 9.18 3.95
CA SER A 99 -14.24 9.11 5.42
C SER A 99 -14.67 7.74 5.96
N ILE A 100 -14.83 6.74 5.09
CA ILE A 100 -15.32 5.40 5.44
C ILE A 100 -14.28 4.30 5.20
N GLY A 101 -14.56 3.08 5.66
CA GLY A 101 -13.68 1.93 5.39
C GLY A 101 -12.32 2.01 6.08
N LEU A 102 -11.30 1.49 5.40
CA LEU A 102 -9.92 1.61 5.88
C LEU A 102 -9.41 3.04 5.74
N MET A 103 -9.87 3.78 4.73
CA MET A 103 -9.55 5.20 4.53
C MET A 103 -9.95 6.04 5.76
N GLY A 104 -11.18 5.84 6.25
CA GLY A 104 -11.63 6.46 7.49
C GLY A 104 -10.79 6.02 8.69
N SER A 105 -10.48 4.73 8.79
CA SER A 105 -9.76 4.17 9.95
C SER A 105 -8.35 4.74 10.08
N VAL A 106 -7.56 4.77 8.99
CA VAL A 106 -6.19 5.31 9.02
C VAL A 106 -6.20 6.84 9.22
N SER A 107 -7.11 7.56 8.56
CA SER A 107 -7.17 9.03 8.65
C SER A 107 -7.56 9.50 10.05
N HIS A 108 -8.53 8.85 10.70
CA HIS A 108 -8.91 9.17 12.07
C HIS A 108 -7.79 8.85 13.07
N ALA A 109 -7.10 7.71 12.92
CA ALA A 109 -5.98 7.37 13.79
C ALA A 109 -4.85 8.42 13.72
N VAL A 110 -4.49 8.85 12.50
CA VAL A 110 -3.46 9.88 12.29
C VAL A 110 -3.91 11.24 12.85
N HIS A 111 -5.16 11.64 12.58
CA HIS A 111 -5.69 12.92 13.04
C HIS A 111 -5.81 12.98 14.57
N ALA A 112 -6.31 11.91 15.20
CA ALA A 112 -6.44 11.80 16.65
C ALA A 112 -5.08 11.84 17.35
N GLY A 113 -4.02 11.35 16.68
CA GLY A 113 -2.64 11.47 17.14
C GLY A 113 -2.00 12.86 16.92
N GLY A 114 -2.76 13.85 16.44
CA GLY A 114 -2.29 15.22 16.26
C GLY A 114 -1.40 15.45 15.03
N ARG A 115 -1.37 14.51 14.09
CA ARG A 115 -0.65 14.66 12.81
C ARG A 115 -1.55 15.25 11.73
N HIS A 116 -0.93 15.84 10.70
CA HIS A 116 -1.69 16.40 9.60
C HIS A 116 -2.23 15.30 8.69
N VAL A 117 -3.47 15.46 8.24
CA VAL A 117 -4.13 14.57 7.28
C VAL A 117 -4.52 15.40 6.06
N MET A 118 -4.08 14.98 4.88
CA MET A 118 -4.40 15.61 3.60
C MET A 118 -5.13 14.62 2.69
N GLY A 119 -6.44 14.82 2.54
CA GLY A 119 -7.28 14.07 1.60
C GLY A 119 -7.34 14.75 0.24
N ILE A 120 -7.04 14.02 -0.83
CA ILE A 120 -7.13 14.53 -2.21
C ILE A 120 -8.26 13.79 -2.91
N ILE A 121 -9.28 14.53 -3.33
CA ILE A 121 -10.51 13.95 -3.83
C ILE A 121 -11.05 14.72 -5.04
N PRO A 122 -11.49 14.04 -6.11
CA PRO A 122 -12.18 14.69 -7.21
C PRO A 122 -13.50 15.29 -6.73
N LYS A 123 -13.84 16.49 -7.22
CA LYS A 123 -15.11 17.17 -6.89
C LYS A 123 -16.34 16.28 -7.15
N SER A 124 -16.28 15.43 -8.17
CA SER A 124 -17.35 14.50 -8.54
C SER A 124 -17.55 13.35 -7.55
N LEU A 125 -16.55 12.99 -6.75
CA LEU A 125 -16.61 11.90 -5.77
C LEU A 125 -16.92 12.36 -4.35
N MET A 126 -16.74 13.66 -4.05
CA MET A 126 -16.99 14.22 -2.71
C MET A 126 -18.35 13.81 -2.11
N PRO A 127 -19.50 13.92 -2.82
CA PRO A 127 -20.79 13.57 -2.23
C PRO A 127 -20.95 12.08 -1.89
N ARG A 128 -20.12 11.21 -2.47
CA ARG A 128 -20.20 9.74 -2.29
C ARG A 128 -19.20 9.22 -1.26
N GLU A 129 -17.99 9.79 -1.23
CA GLU A 129 -16.89 9.26 -0.42
C GLU A 129 -16.65 10.04 0.88
N VAL A 130 -17.11 11.29 0.94
CA VAL A 130 -17.03 12.12 2.15
C VAL A 130 -18.39 12.17 2.80
N THR A 131 -18.65 11.23 3.70
CA THR A 131 -19.82 11.26 4.57
C THR A 131 -19.45 11.94 5.88
N GLY A 132 -20.16 13.02 6.24
CA GLY A 132 -19.89 13.80 7.44
C GLY A 132 -18.76 14.82 7.25
N GLU A 133 -18.23 15.34 8.36
CA GLU A 133 -17.06 16.22 8.32
C GLU A 133 -15.78 15.39 8.11
N PRO A 134 -14.99 15.68 7.07
CA PRO A 134 -13.71 15.02 6.87
C PRO A 134 -12.71 15.40 7.97
N VAL A 135 -11.84 14.46 8.32
CA VAL A 135 -10.71 14.74 9.22
C VAL A 135 -9.54 15.36 8.43
N GLY A 136 -9.02 16.48 8.93
CA GLY A 136 -7.91 17.20 8.31
C GLY A 136 -8.28 18.04 7.09
N GLU A 137 -7.29 18.33 6.25
CA GLU A 137 -7.45 19.10 5.02
C GLU A 137 -8.04 18.23 3.91
N VAL A 138 -9.03 18.76 3.19
CA VAL A 138 -9.53 18.15 1.95
C VAL A 138 -9.25 19.06 0.77
N ARG A 139 -8.46 18.57 -0.18
CA ARG A 139 -8.14 19.24 -1.43
C ARG A 139 -8.94 18.66 -2.57
N ALA A 140 -9.86 19.47 -3.08
CA ALA A 140 -10.71 19.11 -4.21
C ALA A 140 -9.98 19.32 -5.55
N VAL A 141 -9.94 18.29 -6.40
CA VAL A 141 -9.31 18.32 -7.73
C VAL A 141 -10.31 18.10 -8.86
N SER A 142 -9.90 18.35 -10.10
CA SER A 142 -10.77 18.27 -11.29
C SER A 142 -11.09 16.84 -11.72
N GLY A 143 -10.18 15.89 -11.50
CA GLY A 143 -10.35 14.51 -11.96
C GLY A 143 -9.37 13.52 -11.34
N MET A 144 -9.50 12.24 -11.74
CA MET A 144 -8.71 11.14 -11.17
C MET A 144 -7.21 11.24 -11.46
N HIS A 145 -6.81 11.71 -12.65
CA HIS A 145 -5.39 11.88 -12.98
C HIS A 145 -4.73 12.94 -12.09
N GLU A 146 -5.36 14.10 -11.94
CA GLU A 146 -4.87 15.16 -11.05
C GLU A 146 -4.82 14.67 -9.59
N ARG A 147 -5.83 13.89 -9.16
CA ARG A 147 -5.85 13.28 -7.82
C ARG A 147 -4.59 12.45 -7.55
N LYS A 148 -4.27 11.52 -8.45
CA LYS A 148 -3.10 10.64 -8.31
C LYS A 148 -1.80 11.42 -8.39
N ALA A 149 -1.70 12.38 -9.31
CA ALA A 149 -0.54 13.24 -9.46
C ALA A 149 -0.26 14.07 -8.19
N GLU A 150 -1.29 14.70 -7.61
CA GLU A 150 -1.12 15.47 -6.37
C GLU A 150 -0.79 14.54 -5.17
N MET A 151 -1.43 13.37 -5.06
CA MET A 151 -1.10 12.38 -4.03
C MET A 151 0.38 11.97 -4.10
N ALA A 152 0.87 11.66 -5.31
CA ALA A 152 2.26 11.30 -5.54
C ALA A 152 3.22 12.48 -5.29
N ARG A 153 2.81 13.71 -5.61
CA ARG A 153 3.61 14.93 -5.38
C ARG A 153 3.87 15.16 -3.89
N PHE A 154 2.86 14.98 -3.04
CA PHE A 154 2.98 15.26 -1.60
C PHE A 154 3.55 14.13 -0.75
N ALA A 155 3.74 12.95 -1.33
CA ALA A 155 4.26 11.78 -0.63
C ALA A 155 5.80 11.73 -0.64
N ASP A 156 6.42 11.23 0.42
CA ASP A 156 7.82 10.80 0.44
C ASP A 156 7.96 9.27 0.32
N ALA A 157 6.89 8.54 0.63
CA ALA A 157 6.74 7.10 0.45
C ALA A 157 5.27 6.72 0.24
N PHE A 158 5.04 5.50 -0.24
CA PHE A 158 3.72 4.96 -0.52
C PHE A 158 3.47 3.67 0.26
N VAL A 159 2.25 3.49 0.77
CA VAL A 159 1.79 2.26 1.40
C VAL A 159 0.44 1.87 0.83
N ALA A 160 0.29 0.59 0.44
CA ALA A 160 -1.01 0.00 0.16
C ALA A 160 -1.45 -0.92 1.30
N LEU A 161 -2.61 -0.61 1.86
CA LEU A 161 -3.40 -1.50 2.73
C LEU A 161 -4.42 -2.28 1.87
N PRO A 162 -4.99 -3.38 2.39
CA PRO A 162 -6.01 -4.14 1.69
C PRO A 162 -7.09 -3.28 1.02
N GLY A 163 -7.38 -3.58 -0.24
CA GLY A 163 -8.23 -2.72 -1.07
C GLY A 163 -8.70 -3.43 -2.33
N GLY A 164 -9.57 -2.73 -3.08
CA GLY A 164 -10.13 -3.23 -4.33
C GLY A 164 -9.34 -2.75 -5.55
N TYR A 165 -10.02 -2.73 -6.71
CA TYR A 165 -9.41 -2.29 -7.97
C TYR A 165 -8.83 -0.87 -7.92
N GLY A 166 -9.48 0.07 -7.23
CA GLY A 166 -8.94 1.43 -7.10
C GLY A 166 -7.57 1.45 -6.42
N THR A 167 -7.42 0.71 -5.31
CA THR A 167 -6.14 0.58 -4.61
C THR A 167 -5.08 -0.10 -5.47
N LEU A 168 -5.45 -1.14 -6.22
CA LEU A 168 -4.52 -1.83 -7.13
C LEU A 168 -4.09 -0.93 -8.30
N GLU A 169 -4.99 -0.12 -8.84
CA GLU A 169 -4.70 0.82 -9.92
C GLU A 169 -3.70 1.89 -9.47
N GLU A 170 -3.94 2.50 -8.31
CA GLU A 170 -3.04 3.48 -7.70
C GLU A 170 -1.66 2.88 -7.37
N LEU A 171 -1.65 1.66 -6.83
CA LEU A 171 -0.42 0.93 -6.50
C LEU A 171 0.40 0.59 -7.74
N LEU A 172 -0.21 0.01 -8.78
CA LEU A 172 0.52 -0.39 -9.99
C LEU A 172 1.03 0.83 -10.76
N GLU A 173 0.31 1.96 -10.74
CA GLU A 173 0.80 3.21 -11.33
C GLU A 173 2.09 3.67 -10.66
N ILE A 174 2.14 3.70 -9.32
CA ILE A 174 3.33 4.18 -8.60
C ILE A 174 4.50 3.21 -8.68
N ILE A 175 4.24 1.90 -8.76
CA ILE A 175 5.28 0.90 -9.07
C ILE A 175 5.84 1.14 -10.47
N THR A 176 4.98 1.40 -11.45
CA THR A 176 5.42 1.66 -12.83
C THR A 176 6.23 2.95 -12.90
N TRP A 177 5.86 4.01 -12.19
CA TRP A 177 6.62 5.25 -12.15
C TRP A 177 7.99 5.07 -11.49
N ALA A 178 8.08 4.28 -10.42
CA ALA A 178 9.36 3.85 -9.85
C ALA A 178 10.19 3.07 -10.88
N GLN A 179 9.58 2.09 -11.56
CA GLN A 179 10.22 1.30 -12.61
C GLN A 179 10.63 2.13 -13.83
N LEU A 180 10.09 3.33 -14.00
CA LEU A 180 10.48 4.27 -15.07
C LEU A 180 11.43 5.37 -14.58
N GLY A 181 11.88 5.31 -13.31
CA GLY A 181 12.79 6.29 -12.72
C GLY A 181 12.16 7.67 -12.47
N ILE A 182 10.85 7.81 -12.63
CA ILE A 182 10.11 9.06 -12.40
C ILE A 182 10.19 9.48 -10.92
N HIS A 183 10.29 8.50 -10.01
CA HIS A 183 10.64 8.75 -8.62
C HIS A 183 11.45 7.61 -8.00
N LYS A 184 12.06 7.91 -6.86
CA LYS A 184 12.84 6.95 -6.04
C LYS A 184 12.24 6.72 -4.65
N LYS A 185 11.00 7.19 -4.43
CA LYS A 185 10.22 7.02 -3.20
C LYS A 185 9.87 5.54 -2.98
N PRO A 186 10.01 4.97 -1.77
CA PRO A 186 9.73 3.56 -1.51
C PRO A 186 8.23 3.24 -1.58
N VAL A 187 7.91 2.01 -1.98
CA VAL A 187 6.54 1.51 -2.14
C VAL A 187 6.34 0.26 -1.27
N GLY A 188 5.42 0.35 -0.32
CA GLY A 188 5.15 -0.67 0.68
C GLY A 188 3.79 -1.36 0.51
N LEU A 189 3.73 -2.66 0.74
CA LEU A 189 2.50 -3.43 0.91
C LEU A 189 2.38 -3.87 2.36
N LEU A 190 1.31 -3.44 3.04
CA LEU A 190 0.96 -3.95 4.36
C LEU A 190 0.16 -5.24 4.18
N ASN A 191 0.86 -6.36 4.21
CA ASN A 191 0.36 -7.69 3.83
C ASN A 191 -0.36 -8.41 4.99
N VAL A 192 -1.47 -7.81 5.42
CA VAL A 192 -2.29 -8.32 6.53
C VAL A 192 -2.93 -9.65 6.17
N ASP A 193 -2.74 -10.67 7.00
CA ASP A 193 -3.28 -12.03 6.80
C ASP A 193 -3.01 -12.62 5.40
N GLY A 194 -1.87 -12.26 4.77
CA GLY A 194 -1.52 -12.73 3.43
C GLY A 194 -2.40 -12.16 2.30
N PHE A 195 -3.08 -11.04 2.51
CA PHE A 195 -3.98 -10.43 1.51
C PHE A 195 -3.33 -10.22 0.14
N TYR A 196 -2.04 -9.86 0.11
CA TYR A 196 -1.27 -9.62 -1.09
C TYR A 196 -0.45 -10.82 -1.58
N ASP A 197 -0.51 -11.98 -0.92
CA ASP A 197 0.26 -13.17 -1.35
C ASP A 197 -0.03 -13.57 -2.80
N PRO A 198 -1.30 -13.56 -3.29
CA PRO A 198 -1.59 -13.87 -4.69
C PRO A 198 -1.01 -12.84 -5.66
N LEU A 199 -1.01 -11.56 -5.29
CA LEU A 199 -0.43 -10.49 -6.12
C LEU A 199 1.08 -10.63 -6.20
N LEU A 200 1.75 -10.83 -5.05
CA LEU A 200 3.19 -11.04 -4.99
C LEU A 200 3.61 -12.28 -5.80
N SER A 201 2.85 -13.38 -5.69
CA SER A 201 3.09 -14.59 -6.47
C SER A 201 2.93 -14.36 -7.98
N PHE A 202 1.94 -13.57 -8.39
CA PHE A 202 1.76 -13.19 -9.80
C PHE A 202 2.94 -12.34 -10.31
N ILE A 203 3.44 -11.42 -9.49
CA ILE A 203 4.61 -10.61 -9.84
C ILE A 203 5.86 -11.48 -9.93
N ASP A 204 6.04 -12.46 -9.02
CA ASP A 204 7.14 -13.43 -9.09
C ASP A 204 7.07 -14.27 -10.38
N LEU A 205 5.87 -14.67 -10.80
CA LEU A 205 5.67 -15.31 -12.10
C LEU A 205 6.10 -14.39 -13.25
N ALA A 206 5.68 -13.12 -13.24
CA ALA A 206 6.07 -12.15 -14.28
C ALA A 206 7.59 -11.88 -14.31
N VAL A 207 8.28 -12.01 -13.17
CA VAL A 207 9.75 -11.99 -13.12
C VAL A 207 10.33 -13.24 -13.79
N ASN A 208 9.85 -14.42 -13.41
CA ASN A 208 10.31 -15.70 -13.98
C ASN A 208 10.09 -15.78 -15.50
N GLU A 209 8.99 -15.23 -15.99
CA GLU A 209 8.64 -15.16 -17.42
C GLU A 209 9.33 -13.99 -18.15
N GLY A 210 10.14 -13.18 -17.47
CA GLY A 210 10.96 -12.13 -18.07
C GLY A 210 10.24 -10.82 -18.38
N PHE A 211 9.00 -10.61 -17.89
CA PHE A 211 8.27 -9.36 -18.04
C PHE A 211 8.67 -8.29 -17.02
N ILE A 212 9.22 -8.70 -15.88
CA ILE A 212 9.72 -7.83 -14.81
C ILE A 212 11.17 -8.23 -14.51
N THR A 213 12.06 -7.24 -14.34
CA THR A 213 13.45 -7.54 -13.96
C THR A 213 13.55 -7.84 -12.47
N GLU A 214 14.56 -8.62 -12.07
CA GLU A 214 14.87 -8.86 -10.65
C GLU A 214 15.10 -7.57 -9.85
N ALA A 215 15.65 -6.54 -10.50
CA ALA A 215 15.81 -5.22 -9.89
C ALA A 215 14.47 -4.51 -9.68
N ALA A 216 13.59 -4.52 -10.69
CA ALA A 216 12.25 -3.93 -10.58
C ALA A 216 11.38 -4.67 -9.55
N ARG A 217 11.57 -5.98 -9.37
CA ARG A 217 10.88 -6.76 -8.32
C ARG A 217 11.12 -6.23 -6.90
N ARG A 218 12.29 -5.61 -6.65
CA ARG A 218 12.67 -5.03 -5.36
C ARG A 218 12.08 -3.64 -5.09
N ILE A 219 11.36 -3.05 -6.06
CA ILE A 219 10.58 -1.82 -5.85
C ILE A 219 9.53 -2.03 -4.74
N ILE A 220 8.95 -3.23 -4.69
CA ILE A 220 7.87 -3.55 -3.75
C ILE A 220 8.47 -4.13 -2.47
N ILE A 221 8.25 -3.41 -1.37
CA ILE A 221 8.55 -3.87 -0.02
C ILE A 221 7.27 -4.41 0.58
N SER A 222 7.30 -5.62 1.14
CA SER A 222 6.15 -6.17 1.88
C SER A 222 6.51 -6.49 3.32
N ALA A 223 5.53 -6.32 4.21
CA ALA A 223 5.60 -6.77 5.60
C ALA A 223 4.19 -7.05 6.15
N PRO A 224 4.06 -8.00 7.08
CA PRO A 224 2.77 -8.35 7.69
C PRO A 224 2.26 -7.33 8.72
N THR A 225 3.15 -6.49 9.29
CA THR A 225 2.80 -5.52 10.33
C THR A 225 3.18 -4.10 9.93
N ALA A 226 2.48 -3.11 10.46
CA ALA A 226 2.73 -1.72 10.12
C ALA A 226 4.11 -1.26 10.61
N LYS A 227 4.51 -1.69 11.82
CA LYS A 227 5.82 -1.37 12.39
C LYS A 227 6.95 -1.88 11.51
N GLU A 228 6.92 -3.15 11.12
CA GLU A 228 7.94 -3.74 10.25
C GLU A 228 7.96 -3.07 8.88
N LEU A 229 6.79 -2.77 8.30
CA LEU A 229 6.72 -2.10 7.01
C LEU A 229 7.40 -0.73 7.06
N VAL A 230 7.03 0.12 8.02
CA VAL A 230 7.59 1.47 8.11
C VAL A 230 9.10 1.44 8.37
N MET A 231 9.59 0.49 9.17
CA MET A 231 11.04 0.28 9.35
C MET A 231 11.72 -0.07 8.02
N LYS A 232 11.18 -1.02 7.24
CA LYS A 232 11.73 -1.37 5.92
C LYS A 232 11.70 -0.20 4.92
N LEU A 233 10.66 0.64 4.96
CA LEU A 233 10.58 1.85 4.13
C LEU A 233 11.68 2.87 4.50
N GLU A 234 11.94 3.05 5.79
CA GLU A 234 13.00 3.93 6.30
C GLU A 234 14.38 3.50 5.81
N ASP A 235 14.65 2.19 5.80
CA ASP A 235 15.92 1.59 5.42
C ASP A 235 16.09 1.41 3.91
N TYR A 236 15.02 1.61 3.14
CA TYR A 236 15.05 1.45 1.69
C TYR A 236 16.01 2.42 1.01
N VAL A 237 16.92 1.84 0.22
CA VAL A 237 17.81 2.56 -0.70
C VAL A 237 17.43 2.16 -2.13
N PRO A 238 17.09 3.11 -3.02
CA PRO A 238 16.75 2.81 -4.40
C PRO A 238 18.01 2.34 -5.16
N GLU A 239 18.01 1.07 -5.57
CA GLU A 239 19.14 0.46 -6.32
C GLU A 239 19.02 0.60 -7.85
N TYR A 240 17.93 1.17 -8.36
CA TYR A 240 17.70 1.31 -9.80
C TYR A 240 17.99 2.75 -10.27
N ASP A 241 18.82 2.85 -11.30
CA ASP A 241 18.99 4.06 -12.08
C ASP A 241 18.74 3.71 -13.54
N ILE A 242 17.74 4.36 -14.12
CA ILE A 242 17.37 4.20 -15.52
C ILE A 242 17.73 5.52 -16.15
N GLY A 243 18.62 5.51 -17.13
CA GLY A 243 19.04 6.70 -17.87
C GLY A 243 17.94 7.26 -18.78
N LEU A 244 16.68 7.25 -18.35
CA LEU A 244 15.58 7.89 -19.05
C LEU A 244 15.66 9.39 -18.80
N VAL A 245 16.17 10.10 -19.80
CA VAL A 245 16.13 11.56 -19.87
C VAL A 245 14.72 11.97 -20.31
N TRP A 246 13.91 12.44 -19.37
CA TRP A 246 12.63 13.08 -19.66
C TRP A 246 12.90 14.52 -20.10
N GLU A 247 13.51 14.73 -21.27
CA GLU A 247 13.50 16.05 -21.89
C GLU A 247 12.06 16.37 -22.29
N GLU A 248 11.56 17.57 -21.93
CA GLU A 248 10.36 18.12 -22.54
C GLU A 248 10.58 18.15 -24.06
N GLN A 249 9.99 17.19 -24.78
CA GLN A 249 9.96 17.25 -26.23
C GLN A 249 9.20 18.53 -26.61
N LYS A 250 9.97 19.56 -27.02
CA LYS A 250 9.42 20.76 -27.65
C LYS A 250 8.50 20.29 -28.79
N PRO A 251 7.26 20.80 -28.90
CA PRO A 251 6.39 20.42 -29.98
C PRO A 251 6.93 21.08 -31.25
N ASN A 252 7.72 20.36 -32.05
CA ASN A 252 7.92 20.75 -33.44
C ASN A 252 8.27 19.57 -34.36
N SER A 253 7.47 19.51 -35.43
CA SER A 253 7.60 18.81 -36.70
C SER A 253 7.70 17.28 -36.70
N LEU A 254 6.54 16.62 -36.62
CA LEU A 254 6.29 15.38 -37.35
C LEU A 254 5.09 15.58 -38.29
N VAL A 255 5.30 16.42 -39.30
CA VAL A 255 4.57 16.28 -40.56
C VAL A 255 5.66 16.05 -41.61
N PRO A 256 5.84 14.84 -42.13
CA PRO A 256 6.65 14.64 -43.32
C PRO A 256 5.96 15.40 -44.46
N GLU A 257 6.65 16.35 -45.08
CA GLU A 257 6.21 16.96 -46.33
C GLU A 257 6.01 15.83 -47.35
N LEU A 258 4.78 15.65 -47.84
CA LEU A 258 4.55 14.83 -49.03
C LEU A 258 5.29 15.51 -50.18
N GLU A 259 6.35 14.87 -50.67
CA GLU A 259 7.01 15.29 -51.91
C GLU A 259 5.99 15.28 -53.05
N SER A 260 5.60 16.48 -53.49
CA SER A 260 4.82 16.68 -54.70
C SER A 260 5.73 16.48 -55.91
N GLY A 261 5.86 15.22 -56.34
CA GLY A 261 6.69 14.81 -57.46
C GLY A 261 5.94 13.94 -58.47
N ILE A 262 4.84 14.44 -59.05
CA ILE A 262 4.32 13.92 -60.32
C ILE A 262 4.09 15.11 -61.25
N THR A 263 5.10 15.42 -62.04
CA THR A 263 4.95 16.23 -63.25
C THR A 263 4.81 15.30 -64.45
N SER A 264 3.70 15.49 -65.16
CA SER A 264 3.37 14.94 -66.47
C SER A 264 4.51 15.02 -67.49
N SER A 265 4.79 13.89 -68.16
CA SER A 265 5.28 13.82 -69.54
C SER A 265 4.92 12.46 -70.12
#